data_AF-W1P2K2-F1
#
_entry.id   AF-W1P2K2-F1
#
_cell.length_a   1.000
_cell.length_b   1.000
_cell.length_c   1.000
_cell.angle_alpha   90.00
_cell.angle_beta   90.00
_cell.angle_gamma   90.00
#
_symmetry.space_group_name_H-M   'P 1'
#
loop_
_entity.id
_entity.type
_entity.pdbx_description
1 polymer ?
#
loop_
_entity_poly.entity_id
_entity_poly.type
_entity_poly.pdbx_seq_one_letter_code
_entity_poly.pdbx_strand_id
1 'polypeptide(L)'
;MKVLQFGLAVAVTAGIAATIIYIVGVSTIGQKSVLSDEDVKSLESLHTSFKKCMCANGLGLQAFSKDHCQITLRFPSDTVPKWEDPITGELEGLSFDFNPCEALATWEQVRNSTTILTTEFIDALPNGWQEYAWRRINKGIQLNQCQNKTLCMEKLALVSPSTSPFVPRQFGRCAVIVNSGDLLKTRFGKEIDGCDAVVRENGAPIQNYTEYVGTKSTFRLLNRGSAKALDKVAELDVTGKEVLIIKTTIHDIMSKMIQVPSAQENLLEIGSSEYKVANMTT
;
A
#
# COMPACT_ATOMS: atom_id res chain seq x y z
N MET A 1 -48.91 22.83 40.46
CA MET A 1 -48.00 21.79 41.00
C MET A 1 -47.92 20.52 40.15
N LYS A 2 -49.03 19.93 39.69
CA LYS A 2 -49.01 18.64 38.95
C LYS A 2 -48.25 18.68 37.61
N VAL A 3 -48.34 19.77 36.85
CA VAL A 3 -47.64 19.93 35.55
C VAL A 3 -46.12 20.00 35.72
N LEU A 4 -45.65 20.67 36.78
CA LEU A 4 -44.22 20.76 37.09
C LEU A 4 -43.65 19.39 37.50
N GLN A 5 -44.42 18.61 38.27
CA GLN A 5 -44.05 17.24 38.64
C GLN A 5 -44.02 16.30 37.43
N PHE A 6 -44.97 16.45 36.49
CA PHE A 6 -44.98 15.68 35.25
C PHE A 6 -43.78 16.05 34.34
N GLY A 7 -43.49 17.34 34.20
CA GLY A 7 -42.32 17.80 33.44
C GLY A 7 -41.00 17.31 34.03
N LEU A 8 -40.87 17.32 35.36
CA LEU A 8 -39.71 16.78 36.06
C LEU A 8 -39.56 15.26 35.84
N ALA A 9 -40.66 14.51 35.90
CA ALA A 9 -40.66 13.06 35.67
C ALA A 9 -40.24 12.72 34.22
N VAL A 10 -40.71 13.47 33.23
CA VAL A 10 -40.30 13.30 31.82
C VAL A 10 -38.83 13.64 31.63
N ALA A 11 -38.33 14.71 32.24
CA ALA A 11 -36.92 15.09 32.15
C ALA A 11 -36.00 14.04 32.80
N VAL A 12 -36.39 13.50 33.96
CA VAL A 12 -35.62 12.45 34.66
C VAL A 12 -35.62 11.16 33.87
N THR A 13 -36.76 10.74 33.31
CA THR A 13 -36.83 9.50 32.51
C THR A 13 -36.05 9.63 31.20
N ALA A 14 -36.09 10.78 30.53
CA ALA A 14 -35.25 11.05 29.35
C ALA A 14 -33.76 11.09 29.69
N GLY A 15 -33.38 11.70 30.83
CA GLY A 15 -31.99 11.72 31.29
C GLY A 15 -31.46 10.33 31.65
N ILE A 16 -32.28 9.49 32.30
CA ILE A 16 -31.93 8.09 32.60
C ILE A 16 -31.80 7.30 31.30
N ALA A 17 -32.72 7.46 30.35
CA ALA A 17 -32.66 6.78 29.05
C ALA A 17 -31.40 7.18 28.25
N ALA A 18 -31.07 8.48 28.19
CA ALA A 18 -29.84 8.96 27.54
C ALA A 18 -28.57 8.40 28.22
N THR A 19 -28.58 8.32 29.56
CA THR A 19 -27.47 7.75 30.32
C THR A 19 -27.32 6.25 30.07
N ILE A 20 -28.43 5.51 30.00
CA ILE A 20 -28.41 4.07 29.66
C ILE A 20 -27.92 3.87 28.22
N ILE A 21 -28.37 4.68 27.26
CA ILE A 21 -27.89 4.62 25.87
C ILE A 21 -26.39 4.94 25.80
N TYR A 22 -25.91 5.91 26.57
CA TYR A 22 -24.48 6.21 26.66
C TYR A 22 -23.69 5.05 27.27
N ILE A 23 -24.15 4.49 28.39
CA ILE A 23 -23.47 3.36 29.04
C ILE A 23 -23.48 2.13 28.16
N VAL A 24 -24.62 1.74 27.58
CA VAL A 24 -24.74 0.58 26.69
C VAL A 24 -23.98 0.80 25.38
N GLY A 25 -24.10 1.98 24.78
CA GLY A 25 -23.39 2.37 23.56
C GLY A 25 -21.87 2.39 23.75
N VAL A 26 -21.38 2.90 24.89
CA VAL A 26 -19.96 2.85 25.28
C VAL A 26 -19.51 1.43 25.61
N SER A 27 -20.37 0.60 26.22
CA SER A 27 -20.07 -0.80 26.51
C SER A 27 -19.91 -1.63 25.24
N THR A 28 -20.66 -1.33 24.18
CA THR A 28 -20.50 -1.95 22.85
C THR A 28 -19.26 -1.44 22.09
N ILE A 29 -18.78 -0.22 22.37
CA ILE A 29 -17.56 0.34 21.78
C ILE A 29 -16.29 -0.33 22.35
N GLY A 30 -16.39 -0.97 23.52
CA GLY A 30 -15.29 -1.67 24.19
C GLY A 30 -15.34 -3.19 24.08
N GLN A 31 -16.19 -3.77 23.23
CA GLN A 31 -16.23 -5.23 23.05
C GLN A 31 -14.92 -5.66 22.35
N LYS A 32 -13.91 -6.04 23.14
CA LYS A 32 -12.77 -6.83 22.64
C LYS A 32 -13.40 -7.98 21.87
N SER A 33 -13.26 -7.98 20.55
CA SER A 33 -13.61 -9.14 19.74
C SER A 33 -12.74 -10.29 20.24
N VAL A 34 -13.36 -11.17 21.03
CA VAL A 34 -12.70 -12.41 21.43
C VAL A 34 -12.64 -13.25 20.16
N LEU A 35 -11.42 -13.56 19.70
CA LEU A 35 -11.21 -14.43 18.56
C LEU A 35 -11.96 -15.74 18.79
N SER A 36 -12.68 -16.21 17.77
CA SER A 36 -13.32 -17.52 17.86
C SER A 36 -12.26 -18.63 17.85
N ASP A 37 -12.62 -19.82 18.33
CA ASP A 37 -11.72 -20.99 18.26
C ASP A 37 -11.31 -21.31 16.81
N GLU A 38 -12.13 -20.96 15.82
CA GLU A 38 -11.83 -21.12 14.39
C GLU A 38 -10.80 -20.09 13.91
N ASP A 39 -10.92 -18.84 14.35
CA ASP A 39 -9.93 -17.78 14.05
C ASP A 39 -8.57 -18.12 14.65
N VAL A 40 -8.56 -18.61 15.89
CA VAL A 40 -7.34 -19.06 16.58
C VAL A 40 -6.65 -20.18 15.80
N LYS A 41 -7.39 -21.22 15.40
CA LYS A 41 -6.85 -22.32 14.58
C LYS A 41 -6.32 -21.83 13.23
N SER A 42 -7.00 -20.86 12.61
CA SER A 42 -6.57 -20.27 11.34
C SER A 42 -5.26 -19.50 11.49
N LEU A 43 -5.11 -18.72 12.57
CA LEU A 43 -3.87 -18.02 12.90
C LEU A 43 -2.72 -18.98 13.21
N GLU A 44 -2.97 -20.05 13.96
CA GLU A 44 -1.96 -21.09 14.23
C GLU A 44 -1.50 -21.80 12.94
N SER A 45 -2.43 -22.09 12.03
CA SER A 45 -2.14 -22.66 10.71
C SER A 45 -1.30 -21.71 9.86
N LEU A 46 -1.64 -20.41 9.86
CA LEU A 46 -0.88 -19.36 9.19
C LEU A 46 0.54 -19.27 9.75
N HIS A 47 0.70 -19.24 11.08
CA HIS A 47 2.01 -19.21 11.75
C HIS A 47 2.85 -20.43 11.38
N THR A 48 2.26 -21.61 11.42
CA THR A 48 2.94 -22.87 11.05
C THR A 48 3.41 -22.83 9.60
N SER A 49 2.56 -22.37 8.69
CA SER A 49 2.87 -22.26 7.27
C SER A 49 3.96 -21.20 7.01
N PHE A 50 3.86 -20.05 7.67
CA PHE A 50 4.84 -18.98 7.60
C PHE A 50 6.22 -19.45 8.09
N LYS A 51 6.28 -20.11 9.25
CA LYS A 51 7.52 -20.66 9.80
C LYS A 51 8.16 -21.68 8.85
N LYS A 52 7.36 -22.59 8.28
CA LYS A 52 7.86 -23.56 7.28
C LYS A 52 8.42 -22.85 6.03
N CYS A 53 7.73 -21.82 5.54
CA CYS A 53 8.17 -21.02 4.40
C CYS A 53 9.50 -20.32 4.71
N MET A 54 9.62 -19.68 5.89
CA MET A 54 10.85 -19.02 6.31
C MET A 54 12.02 -20.00 6.49
N CYS A 55 11.78 -21.19 7.05
CA CYS A 55 12.82 -22.21 7.15
C CYS A 55 13.31 -22.71 5.78
N ALA A 56 12.42 -22.83 4.79
CA ALA A 56 12.76 -23.33 3.47
C ALA A 56 13.38 -22.25 2.56
N ASN A 57 12.84 -21.04 2.59
CA ASN A 57 13.10 -19.99 1.60
C ASN A 57 13.60 -18.67 2.22
N GLY A 58 13.66 -18.56 3.54
CA GLY A 58 14.03 -17.33 4.27
C GLY A 58 15.53 -17.04 4.31
N LEU A 59 16.35 -17.74 3.52
CA LEU A 59 17.80 -17.51 3.41
C LEU A 59 18.53 -17.51 4.78
N GLY A 60 18.11 -18.39 5.69
CA GLY A 60 18.69 -18.51 7.03
C GLY A 60 17.92 -17.76 8.13
N LEU A 61 16.96 -16.90 7.78
CA LEU A 61 16.06 -16.28 8.76
C LEU A 61 15.19 -17.34 9.45
N GLN A 62 14.99 -17.16 10.75
CA GLN A 62 14.15 -18.02 11.57
C GLN A 62 12.97 -17.23 12.13
N ALA A 63 11.76 -17.80 12.03
CA ALA A 63 10.55 -17.23 12.59
C ALA A 63 10.18 -17.92 13.90
N PHE A 64 9.94 -17.12 14.95
CA PHE A 64 9.52 -17.57 16.27
C PHE A 64 8.20 -16.90 16.63
N SER A 65 7.20 -17.69 17.01
CA SER A 65 5.92 -17.17 17.48
C SER A 65 5.95 -17.05 19.00
N LYS A 66 5.56 -15.88 19.52
CA LYS A 66 5.40 -15.66 20.97
C LYS A 66 3.96 -15.84 21.41
N ASP A 67 3.02 -15.38 20.59
CA ASP A 67 1.58 -15.56 20.71
C ASP A 67 0.93 -15.67 19.31
N HIS A 68 -0.41 -15.56 19.22
CA HIS A 68 -1.17 -15.66 17.97
C HIS A 68 -1.01 -14.48 17.01
N CYS A 69 -0.50 -13.33 17.48
CA CYS A 69 -0.38 -12.10 16.71
C CYS A 69 1.04 -11.52 16.72
N GLN A 70 2.03 -12.26 17.24
CA GLN A 70 3.41 -11.80 17.28
C GLN A 70 4.38 -12.88 16.80
N ILE A 71 5.09 -12.55 15.73
CA ILE A 71 6.18 -13.33 15.15
C ILE A 71 7.46 -12.51 15.22
N THR A 72 8.50 -13.05 15.82
CA THR A 72 9.85 -12.48 15.76
C THR A 72 10.65 -13.20 14.68
N LEU A 73 11.10 -12.45 13.68
CA LEU A 73 12.09 -12.87 12.69
C LEU A 73 13.48 -12.63 13.27
N ARG A 74 14.35 -13.64 13.21
CA ARG A 74 15.73 -13.54 13.69
C ARG A 74 16.71 -13.97 12.62
N PHE A 75 17.79 -13.21 12.52
CA PHE A 75 18.95 -13.60 11.73
C PHE A 75 19.70 -14.77 12.40
N PRO A 76 20.50 -15.55 11.63
CA PRO A 76 21.42 -16.52 12.19
C PRO A 76 22.30 -15.91 13.29
N SER A 77 22.60 -16.68 14.34
CA SER A 77 23.34 -16.21 15.52
C SER A 77 24.77 -15.76 15.22
N ASP A 78 25.33 -16.20 14.10
CA ASP A 78 26.65 -15.83 13.58
C ASP A 78 26.60 -14.61 12.63
N THR A 79 25.42 -14.00 12.45
CA THR A 79 25.28 -12.78 11.65
C THR A 79 25.95 -11.61 12.35
N VAL A 80 26.80 -10.89 11.61
CA VAL A 80 27.46 -9.68 12.10
C VAL A 80 26.69 -8.45 11.57
N PRO A 81 26.19 -7.56 12.44
CA PRO A 81 25.58 -6.29 12.03
C PRO A 81 26.57 -5.49 11.17
N LYS A 82 26.11 -5.00 10.03
CA LYS A 82 26.93 -4.21 9.09
C LYS A 82 26.70 -2.72 9.23
N TRP A 83 25.51 -2.33 9.67
CA TRP A 83 25.17 -0.93 9.84
C TRP A 83 25.22 -0.53 11.31
N GLU A 84 25.74 0.67 11.55
CA GLU A 84 25.81 1.33 12.85
C GLU A 84 25.19 2.73 12.68
N ASP A 85 24.33 3.10 13.61
CA ASP A 85 23.72 4.43 13.61
C ASP A 85 24.81 5.49 13.87
N PRO A 86 24.98 6.48 12.98
CA PRO A 86 26.07 7.44 13.09
C PRO A 86 25.91 8.45 14.24
N ILE A 87 24.71 8.54 14.83
CA ILE A 87 24.39 9.45 15.94
C ILE A 87 24.50 8.72 17.27
N THR A 88 23.88 7.53 17.38
CA THR A 88 23.82 6.78 18.65
C THR A 88 24.95 5.77 18.82
N GLY A 89 25.60 5.34 17.72
CA GLY A 89 26.56 4.23 17.72
C GLY A 89 25.90 2.86 17.91
N GLU A 90 24.56 2.79 17.87
CA GLU A 90 23.85 1.52 18.00
C GLU A 90 23.97 0.71 16.72
N LEU A 91 24.33 -0.57 16.85
CA LEU A 91 24.34 -1.52 15.74
C LEU A 91 22.91 -1.85 15.30
N GLU A 92 22.73 -2.13 14.01
CA GLU A 92 21.45 -2.59 13.49
C GLU A 92 20.94 -3.85 14.22
N GLY A 93 19.64 -3.87 14.48
CA GLY A 93 18.99 -5.01 15.10
C GLY A 93 19.04 -6.25 14.22
N LEU A 94 19.27 -7.42 14.82
CA LEU A 94 19.23 -8.74 14.16
C LEU A 94 17.95 -9.52 14.46
N SER A 95 16.93 -8.83 14.99
CA SER A 95 15.63 -9.40 15.32
C SER A 95 14.55 -8.37 15.08
N PHE A 96 13.48 -8.78 14.40
CA PHE A 96 12.40 -7.91 13.96
C PHE A 96 11.05 -8.55 14.30
N ASP A 97 10.21 -7.79 14.99
CA ASP A 97 8.87 -8.24 15.32
C ASP A 97 7.88 -7.87 14.20
N PHE A 98 7.01 -8.82 13.89
CA PHE A 98 5.96 -8.70 12.89
C PHE A 98 4.62 -9.10 13.52
N ASN A 99 3.60 -8.25 13.33
CA ASN A 99 2.25 -8.49 13.81
C ASN A 99 1.33 -8.92 12.66
N PRO A 100 1.11 -10.23 12.44
CA PRO A 100 0.23 -10.71 11.38
C PRO A 100 -1.23 -10.27 11.55
N CYS A 101 -1.71 -10.08 12.77
CA CYS A 101 -3.09 -9.64 13.01
C CYS A 101 -3.31 -8.19 12.58
N GLU A 102 -2.34 -7.31 12.84
CA GLU A 102 -2.35 -5.93 12.36
C GLU A 102 -2.26 -5.89 10.82
N ALA A 103 -1.40 -6.72 10.23
CA ALA A 103 -1.30 -6.85 8.78
C ALA A 103 -2.62 -7.32 8.15
N LEU A 104 -3.29 -8.31 8.74
CA LEU A 104 -4.60 -8.79 8.30
C LEU A 104 -5.69 -7.73 8.46
N ALA A 105 -5.74 -7.05 9.61
CA ALA A 105 -6.71 -5.98 9.85
C ALA A 105 -6.54 -4.83 8.85
N THR A 106 -5.30 -4.47 8.54
CA THR A 106 -4.97 -3.46 7.53
C THR A 106 -5.38 -3.94 6.13
N TRP A 107 -5.08 -5.20 5.78
CA TRP A 107 -5.48 -5.78 4.51
C TRP A 107 -7.00 -5.79 4.31
N GLU A 108 -7.78 -6.18 5.32
CA GLU A 108 -9.24 -6.21 5.25
C GLU A 108 -9.84 -4.83 4.97
N GLN A 109 -9.21 -3.75 5.45
CA GLN A 109 -9.66 -2.38 5.15
C GLN A 109 -9.47 -1.99 3.69
N VAL A 110 -8.45 -2.54 3.01
CA VAL A 110 -8.04 -2.08 1.67
C VAL A 110 -8.23 -3.11 0.56
N ARG A 111 -8.53 -4.37 0.89
CA ARG A 111 -8.61 -5.49 -0.09
C ARG A 111 -9.63 -5.33 -1.21
N ASN A 112 -10.66 -4.50 -0.98
CA ASN A 112 -11.71 -4.20 -1.96
C ASN A 112 -11.56 -2.79 -2.55
N SER A 113 -10.45 -2.10 -2.27
CA SER A 113 -10.14 -0.79 -2.83
C SER A 113 -9.27 -0.92 -4.06
N THR A 114 -9.34 0.07 -4.97
CA THR A 114 -8.33 0.25 -6.01
C THR A 114 -7.33 1.30 -5.57
N THR A 115 -6.04 1.00 -5.71
CA THR A 115 -4.97 1.95 -5.43
C THR A 115 -4.66 2.84 -6.64
N ILE A 116 -5.17 2.48 -7.82
CA ILE A 116 -5.00 3.25 -9.05
C ILE A 116 -5.96 4.44 -9.03
N LEU A 117 -5.44 5.62 -9.31
CA LEU A 117 -6.26 6.81 -9.49
C LEU A 117 -7.12 6.62 -10.73
N THR A 118 -8.44 6.73 -10.56
CA THR A 118 -9.41 6.66 -11.66
C THR A 118 -10.34 7.85 -11.63
N THR A 119 -10.94 8.17 -12.77
CA THR A 119 -11.98 9.21 -12.84
C THR A 119 -13.20 8.80 -12.00
N GLU A 120 -13.58 7.52 -12.04
CA GLU A 120 -14.64 6.92 -11.20
C GLU A 120 -14.40 7.16 -9.70
N PHE A 121 -13.16 7.01 -9.23
CA PHE A 121 -12.81 7.28 -7.84
C PHE A 121 -13.02 8.76 -7.48
N ILE A 122 -12.60 9.69 -8.34
CA ILE A 122 -12.79 11.13 -8.10
C ILE A 122 -14.28 11.49 -8.11
N ASP A 123 -15.06 10.91 -9.02
CA ASP A 123 -16.51 11.10 -9.10
C ASP A 123 -17.26 10.57 -7.87
N ALA A 124 -16.74 9.54 -7.22
CA ALA A 124 -17.30 8.98 -5.98
C ALA A 124 -17.00 9.83 -4.73
N LEU A 125 -16.00 10.72 -4.76
CA LEU A 125 -15.64 11.57 -3.62
C LEU A 125 -16.59 12.78 -3.50
N PRO A 126 -17.01 13.15 -2.27
CA PRO A 126 -17.69 14.44 -2.03
C PRO A 126 -16.81 15.60 -2.50
N ASN A 127 -17.31 16.43 -3.41
CA ASN A 127 -16.55 17.53 -4.04
C ASN A 127 -15.18 17.08 -4.63
N GLY A 128 -15.07 15.84 -5.10
CA GLY A 128 -13.79 15.26 -5.54
C GLY A 128 -13.05 16.08 -6.58
N TRP A 129 -13.76 16.75 -7.49
CA TRP A 129 -13.13 17.60 -8.51
C TRP A 129 -12.58 18.90 -7.93
N GLN A 130 -13.35 19.56 -7.06
CA GLN A 130 -13.03 20.87 -6.49
C GLN A 130 -11.98 20.77 -5.38
N GLU A 131 -12.04 19.72 -4.57
CA GLU A 131 -11.19 19.56 -3.38
C GLU A 131 -10.01 18.62 -3.60
N TYR A 132 -10.19 17.52 -4.36
CA TYR A 132 -9.16 16.52 -4.58
C TYR A 132 -8.42 16.73 -5.91
N ALA A 133 -9.13 16.72 -7.05
CA ALA A 133 -8.53 16.74 -8.38
C ALA A 133 -7.83 18.07 -8.68
N TRP A 134 -8.49 19.20 -8.41
CA TRP A 134 -7.91 20.55 -8.58
C TRP A 134 -6.56 20.72 -7.87
N ARG A 135 -6.40 20.23 -6.65
CA ARG A 135 -5.14 20.37 -5.89
C ARG A 135 -3.97 19.61 -6.52
N ARG A 136 -4.29 18.62 -7.36
CA ARG A 136 -3.32 17.68 -7.93
C ARG A 136 -3.08 17.93 -9.41
N ILE A 137 -4.11 18.23 -10.20
CA ILE A 137 -4.07 18.55 -11.63
C ILE A 137 -3.54 19.97 -11.80
N ASN A 138 -2.25 20.08 -12.13
CA ASN A 138 -1.52 21.30 -12.48
C ASN A 138 -1.66 22.51 -11.50
N LYS A 139 -0.69 22.70 -10.61
CA LYS A 139 -0.62 23.84 -9.67
C LYS A 139 -0.35 25.20 -10.34
N GLY A 140 -0.21 25.27 -11.66
CA GLY A 140 0.34 26.45 -12.35
C GLY A 140 -0.63 27.35 -13.12
N ILE A 141 -1.82 26.92 -13.55
CA ILE A 141 -2.66 27.70 -14.48
C ILE A 141 -4.16 27.45 -14.28
N GLN A 142 -4.94 28.54 -14.11
CA GLN A 142 -6.37 28.79 -14.42
C GLN A 142 -7.43 27.65 -14.47
N LEU A 143 -7.30 26.53 -13.77
CA LEU A 143 -8.39 25.53 -13.72
C LEU A 143 -9.56 25.93 -12.79
N ASN A 144 -9.50 27.09 -12.11
CA ASN A 144 -10.53 27.66 -11.23
C ASN A 144 -11.28 26.59 -10.38
N GLN A 145 -10.54 25.82 -9.57
CA GLN A 145 -11.10 24.74 -8.75
C GLN A 145 -11.86 23.67 -9.54
N CYS A 146 -11.46 23.41 -10.78
CA CYS A 146 -12.18 22.53 -11.71
C CYS A 146 -13.67 22.91 -11.87
N GLN A 147 -14.03 24.21 -11.77
CA GLN A 147 -15.40 24.67 -12.05
C GLN A 147 -15.87 24.24 -13.45
N ASN A 148 -14.97 24.29 -14.44
CA ASN A 148 -15.17 23.62 -15.71
C ASN A 148 -14.55 22.21 -15.66
N LYS A 149 -15.40 21.22 -15.36
CA LYS A 149 -14.99 19.80 -15.24
C LYS A 149 -14.31 19.27 -16.50
N THR A 150 -14.74 19.70 -17.69
CA THR A 150 -14.24 19.21 -18.98
C THR A 150 -12.73 19.43 -19.12
N LEU A 151 -12.24 20.62 -18.80
CA LEU A 151 -10.81 20.94 -18.92
C LEU A 151 -9.95 20.14 -17.94
N CYS A 152 -10.44 19.88 -16.72
CA CYS A 152 -9.74 19.02 -15.76
C CYS A 152 -9.74 17.56 -16.21
N MET A 153 -10.86 17.07 -16.76
CA MET A 153 -10.96 15.72 -17.33
C MET A 153 -10.00 15.51 -18.49
N GLU A 154 -9.93 16.45 -19.45
CA GLU A 154 -9.02 16.37 -20.59
C GLU A 154 -7.55 16.26 -20.17
N LYS A 155 -7.15 17.00 -19.13
CA LYS A 155 -5.79 16.90 -18.59
C LYS A 155 -5.57 15.57 -17.88
N LEU A 156 -6.51 15.15 -17.04
CA LEU A 156 -6.41 13.91 -16.26
C LEU A 156 -6.43 12.64 -17.12
N ALA A 157 -7.15 12.66 -18.24
CA ALA A 157 -7.23 11.55 -19.18
C ALA A 157 -5.85 11.14 -19.77
N LEU A 158 -4.84 12.01 -19.67
CA LEU A 158 -3.46 11.69 -20.06
C LEU A 158 -2.75 10.73 -19.10
N VAL A 159 -3.23 10.59 -17.85
CA VAL A 159 -2.48 9.92 -16.74
C VAL A 159 -3.27 8.89 -15.96
N SER A 160 -4.59 8.97 -16.04
CA SER A 160 -5.49 8.21 -15.18
C SER A 160 -6.64 7.67 -16.03
N PRO A 161 -6.89 6.35 -15.96
CA PRO A 161 -7.99 5.75 -16.67
C PRO A 161 -9.34 6.16 -16.07
N SER A 162 -10.41 6.00 -16.84
CA SER A 162 -11.77 6.27 -16.35
C SER A 162 -12.18 5.32 -15.22
N THR A 163 -11.86 4.03 -15.36
CA THR A 163 -12.17 2.94 -14.41
C THR A 163 -10.90 2.13 -14.10
N SER A 164 -10.97 1.26 -13.09
CA SER A 164 -9.85 0.36 -12.76
C SER A 164 -9.49 -0.50 -14.00
N PRO A 165 -8.22 -0.53 -14.43
CA PRO A 165 -7.78 -1.42 -15.50
C PRO A 165 -7.62 -2.88 -15.01
N PHE A 166 -7.73 -3.09 -13.69
CA PHE A 166 -7.55 -4.38 -13.06
C PHE A 166 -8.86 -4.94 -12.56
N VAL A 167 -9.02 -6.25 -12.72
CA VAL A 167 -10.13 -7.03 -12.14
C VAL A 167 -9.64 -7.83 -10.94
N PRO A 168 -10.50 -8.13 -9.96
CA PRO A 168 -10.12 -8.93 -8.80
C PRO A 168 -9.48 -10.27 -9.20
N ARG A 169 -8.35 -10.61 -8.58
CA ARG A 169 -7.61 -11.87 -8.80
C ARG A 169 -7.14 -12.10 -10.24
N GLN A 170 -6.86 -11.03 -10.99
CA GLN A 170 -6.28 -11.11 -12.34
C GLN A 170 -4.95 -11.87 -12.39
N PHE A 171 -4.15 -11.80 -11.33
CA PHE A 171 -2.86 -12.49 -11.21
C PHE A 171 -2.91 -13.48 -10.05
N GLY A 172 -2.45 -14.71 -10.28
CA GLY A 172 -2.44 -15.76 -9.26
C GLY A 172 -1.17 -15.73 -8.40
N ARG A 173 0.00 -15.70 -9.05
CA ARG A 173 1.31 -15.63 -8.39
C ARG A 173 2.07 -14.38 -8.84
N CYS A 174 2.44 -13.54 -7.88
CA CYS A 174 3.18 -12.31 -8.14
C CYS A 174 4.57 -12.37 -7.49
N ALA A 175 5.57 -11.74 -8.11
CA ALA A 175 6.84 -11.44 -7.48
C ALA A 175 7.00 -9.92 -7.32
N VAL A 176 7.43 -9.47 -6.14
CA VAL A 176 7.77 -8.07 -5.87
C VAL A 176 9.27 -7.98 -5.64
N ILE A 177 9.97 -7.31 -6.56
CA ILE A 177 11.42 -7.26 -6.58
C ILE A 177 11.87 -5.85 -6.17
N VAL A 178 12.50 -5.78 -5.00
CA VAL A 178 13.11 -4.57 -4.44
C VAL A 178 14.59 -4.49 -4.85
N ASN A 179 15.25 -3.36 -4.61
CA ASN A 179 16.57 -3.07 -5.17
C ASN A 179 17.74 -3.45 -4.24
N SER A 180 17.56 -4.45 -3.37
CA SER A 180 18.63 -4.90 -2.47
C SER A 180 19.72 -5.65 -3.25
N GLY A 181 20.98 -5.34 -2.94
CA GLY A 181 22.14 -6.08 -3.48
C GLY A 181 22.18 -7.55 -3.05
N ASP A 182 21.43 -7.93 -2.01
CA ASP A 182 21.34 -9.32 -1.57
C ASP A 182 20.72 -10.25 -2.61
N LEU A 183 19.96 -9.71 -3.57
CA LEU A 183 19.46 -10.47 -4.71
C LEU A 183 20.60 -11.12 -5.52
N LEU A 184 21.81 -10.55 -5.50
CA LEU A 184 22.96 -11.11 -6.22
C LEU A 184 23.56 -12.35 -5.53
N LYS A 185 23.12 -12.68 -4.33
CA LYS A 185 23.60 -13.87 -3.60
C LYS A 185 22.88 -15.15 -4.03
N THR A 186 21.72 -15.03 -4.70
CA THR A 186 20.88 -16.17 -5.08
C THR A 186 20.28 -15.99 -6.47
N ARG A 187 20.28 -17.05 -7.27
CA ARG A 187 19.85 -17.02 -8.67
C ARG A 187 18.33 -17.19 -8.81
N PHE A 188 17.55 -16.19 -8.38
CA PHE A 188 16.08 -16.25 -8.41
C PHE A 188 15.45 -16.08 -9.80
N GLY A 189 16.23 -15.80 -10.85
CA GLY A 189 15.68 -15.27 -12.10
C GLY A 189 14.62 -16.17 -12.76
N LYS A 190 14.83 -17.48 -12.75
CA LYS A 190 13.83 -18.43 -13.29
C LYS A 190 12.55 -18.50 -12.46
N GLU A 191 12.66 -18.40 -11.14
CA GLU A 191 11.51 -18.43 -10.25
C GLU A 191 10.65 -17.18 -10.39
N ILE A 192 11.31 -16.02 -10.51
CA ILE A 192 10.68 -14.72 -10.75
C ILE A 192 9.95 -14.73 -12.10
N ASP A 193 10.61 -15.21 -13.15
CA ASP A 193 10.02 -15.28 -14.49
C ASP A 193 8.85 -16.28 -14.59
N GLY A 194 8.75 -17.22 -13.64
CA GLY A 194 7.62 -18.14 -13.51
C GLY A 194 6.35 -17.51 -12.91
N CYS A 195 6.39 -16.28 -12.40
CA CYS A 195 5.22 -15.59 -11.85
C CYS A 195 4.32 -15.00 -12.95
N ASP A 196 3.03 -14.85 -12.67
CA ASP A 196 2.05 -14.24 -13.57
C ASP A 196 2.32 -12.74 -13.76
N ALA A 197 2.66 -12.07 -12.66
CA ALA A 197 3.07 -10.66 -12.65
C ALA A 197 4.37 -10.46 -11.87
N VAL A 198 5.20 -9.54 -12.37
CA VAL A 198 6.41 -9.08 -11.68
C VAL A 198 6.34 -7.58 -11.48
N VAL A 199 6.40 -7.16 -10.22
CA VAL A 199 6.46 -5.76 -9.81
C VAL A 199 7.90 -5.40 -9.47
N ARG A 200 8.44 -4.37 -10.12
CA ARG A 200 9.79 -3.83 -9.86
C ARG A 200 9.70 -2.42 -9.31
N GLU A 201 10.74 -1.97 -8.63
CA GLU A 201 10.76 -0.63 -8.04
C GLU A 201 11.80 0.29 -8.69
N ASN A 202 11.40 1.51 -9.01
CA ASN A 202 12.30 2.59 -9.43
C ASN A 202 13.18 2.21 -10.64
N GLY A 203 14.40 2.74 -10.71
CA GLY A 203 15.34 2.49 -11.79
C GLY A 203 16.14 1.18 -11.69
N ALA A 204 15.58 0.11 -11.12
CA ALA A 204 16.28 -1.16 -11.01
C ALA A 204 16.55 -1.78 -12.39
N PRO A 205 17.82 -1.98 -12.79
CA PRO A 205 18.15 -2.56 -14.08
C PRO A 205 17.94 -4.08 -14.07
N ILE A 206 17.53 -4.61 -15.21
CA ILE A 206 17.43 -6.06 -15.47
C ILE A 206 18.65 -6.57 -16.23
N GLN A 207 19.14 -5.75 -17.17
CA GLN A 207 20.30 -6.10 -18.00
C GLN A 207 21.51 -6.44 -17.13
N ASN A 208 22.21 -7.51 -17.49
CA ASN A 208 23.35 -8.09 -16.76
C ASN A 208 23.02 -8.77 -15.41
N TYR A 209 21.77 -8.71 -14.95
CA TYR A 209 21.35 -9.32 -13.69
C TYR A 209 20.28 -10.42 -13.87
N THR A 210 19.96 -10.79 -15.10
CA THR A 210 18.83 -11.67 -15.45
C THR A 210 18.85 -13.02 -14.74
N GLU A 211 20.04 -13.59 -14.48
CA GLU A 211 20.19 -14.84 -13.72
C GLU A 211 19.67 -14.71 -12.27
N TYR A 212 19.78 -13.52 -11.69
CA TYR A 212 19.40 -13.22 -10.31
C TYR A 212 17.99 -12.67 -10.20
N VAL A 213 17.63 -11.74 -11.09
CA VAL A 213 16.38 -10.97 -10.96
C VAL A 213 15.34 -11.27 -12.04
N GLY A 214 15.63 -12.18 -12.96
CA GLY A 214 14.74 -12.56 -14.06
C GLY A 214 14.73 -11.51 -15.17
N THR A 215 13.92 -11.76 -16.19
CA THR A 215 13.71 -10.89 -17.37
C THR A 215 12.32 -10.28 -17.43
N LYS A 216 11.33 -10.92 -16.79
CA LYS A 216 9.93 -10.50 -16.80
C LYS A 216 9.77 -9.22 -15.99
N SER A 217 8.99 -8.29 -16.54
CA SER A 217 8.48 -7.13 -15.82
C SER A 217 7.06 -6.84 -16.30
N THR A 218 6.14 -6.69 -15.36
CA THR A 218 4.73 -6.38 -15.64
C THR A 218 4.40 -4.98 -15.17
N PHE A 219 4.85 -4.66 -13.95
CA PHE A 219 4.62 -3.35 -13.34
C PHE A 219 5.93 -2.79 -12.81
N ARG A 220 6.09 -1.46 -12.90
CA ARG A 220 7.17 -0.76 -12.22
C ARG A 220 6.64 0.37 -11.37
N LEU A 221 6.83 0.25 -10.07
CA LEU A 221 6.46 1.28 -9.11
C LEU A 221 7.54 2.35 -9.05
N LEU A 222 7.20 3.60 -9.35
CA LEU A 222 8.11 4.73 -9.33
C LEU A 222 7.79 5.68 -8.19
N ASN A 223 8.78 5.96 -7.36
CA ASN A 223 8.72 7.09 -6.44
C ASN A 223 8.88 8.42 -7.19
N ARG A 224 8.65 9.55 -6.49
CA ARG A 224 8.76 10.90 -7.06
C ARG A 224 10.16 11.18 -7.65
N GLY A 225 11.22 10.67 -7.04
CA GLY A 225 12.60 10.87 -7.51
C GLY A 225 12.82 10.22 -8.87
N SER A 226 12.45 8.95 -8.99
CA SER A 226 12.57 8.16 -10.22
C SER A 226 11.65 8.68 -11.32
N ALA A 227 10.45 9.13 -10.96
CA ALA A 227 9.50 9.73 -11.90
C ALA A 227 10.04 10.99 -12.59
N LYS A 228 10.98 11.74 -11.97
CA LYS A 228 11.64 12.88 -12.63
C LYS A 228 12.53 12.46 -13.79
N ALA A 229 13.05 11.22 -13.76
CA ALA A 229 13.88 10.61 -14.79
C ALA A 229 13.10 9.55 -15.60
N LEU A 230 11.81 9.80 -15.85
CA LEU A 230 10.91 8.88 -16.54
C LEU A 230 11.46 8.38 -17.89
N ASP A 231 12.12 9.25 -18.64
CA ASP A 231 12.79 8.93 -19.91
C ASP A 231 13.79 7.78 -19.74
N LYS A 232 14.69 7.90 -18.75
CA LYS A 232 15.70 6.87 -18.46
C LYS A 232 15.10 5.58 -17.92
N VAL A 233 14.01 5.68 -17.17
CA VAL A 233 13.32 4.51 -16.64
C VAL A 233 12.58 3.77 -17.74
N ALA A 234 11.93 4.48 -18.66
CA ALA A 234 11.25 3.88 -19.81
C ALA A 234 12.22 3.14 -20.74
N GLU A 235 13.47 3.60 -20.85
CA GLU A 235 14.53 2.89 -21.58
C GLU A 235 14.91 1.52 -20.96
N LEU A 236 14.57 1.27 -19.70
CA LEU A 236 14.79 -0.04 -19.06
C LEU A 236 13.81 -1.10 -19.55
N ASP A 237 12.63 -0.70 -20.05
CA ASP A 237 11.65 -1.62 -20.60
C ASP A 237 11.95 -1.93 -22.07
N VAL A 238 12.76 -2.97 -22.27
CA VAL A 238 13.10 -3.48 -23.60
C VAL A 238 11.87 -4.03 -24.35
N THR A 239 10.79 -4.38 -23.64
CA THR A 239 9.61 -5.02 -24.23
C THR A 239 8.54 -4.03 -24.67
N GLY A 240 8.54 -2.81 -24.13
CA GLY A 240 7.51 -1.79 -24.33
C GLY A 240 6.14 -2.18 -23.76
N LYS A 241 6.09 -3.13 -22.82
CA LYS A 241 4.86 -3.68 -22.24
C LYS A 241 4.76 -3.48 -20.72
N GLU A 242 5.80 -2.93 -20.10
CA GLU A 242 5.81 -2.67 -18.67
C GLU A 242 4.88 -1.51 -18.33
N VAL A 243 3.97 -1.74 -17.38
CA VAL A 243 3.08 -0.69 -16.89
C VAL A 243 3.78 0.08 -15.76
N LEU A 244 3.97 1.37 -15.96
CA LEU A 244 4.59 2.26 -14.99
C LEU A 244 3.53 2.76 -14.01
N ILE A 245 3.65 2.39 -12.73
CA ILE A 245 2.79 2.86 -11.66
C ILE A 245 3.53 3.94 -10.89
N ILE A 246 3.05 5.18 -10.88
CA ILE A 246 3.80 6.27 -10.26
C ILE A 246 3.13 6.81 -9.00
N LYS A 247 3.90 6.84 -7.92
CA LYS A 247 3.56 7.55 -6.68
C LYS A 247 3.99 9.01 -6.79
N THR A 248 3.07 9.87 -7.18
CA THR A 248 3.33 11.31 -7.35
C THR A 248 2.17 12.19 -6.89
N THR A 249 2.39 13.49 -7.01
CA THR A 249 1.33 14.45 -7.26
C THR A 249 1.18 14.69 -8.78
N ILE A 250 -0.04 14.49 -9.28
CA ILE A 250 -0.44 14.47 -10.70
C ILE A 250 0.27 15.52 -11.60
N HIS A 251 0.40 16.77 -11.14
CA HIS A 251 1.08 17.85 -11.90
C HIS A 251 2.53 17.57 -12.32
N ASP A 252 3.31 16.90 -11.46
CA ASP A 252 4.73 16.60 -11.72
C ASP A 252 4.84 15.60 -12.90
N ILE A 253 3.88 14.68 -13.02
CA ILE A 253 3.84 13.68 -14.11
C ILE A 253 3.26 14.26 -15.39
N MET A 254 2.17 15.02 -15.32
CA MET A 254 1.54 15.67 -16.48
C MET A 254 2.56 16.39 -17.37
N SER A 255 3.45 17.15 -16.74
CA SER A 255 4.49 17.89 -17.46
C SER A 255 5.52 16.97 -18.14
N LYS A 256 5.80 15.81 -17.54
CA LYS A 256 6.84 14.89 -18.01
C LYS A 256 6.33 13.94 -19.10
N MET A 257 5.09 13.45 -19.06
CA MET A 257 4.63 12.56 -20.14
C MET A 257 4.40 13.30 -21.46
N ILE A 258 4.05 14.58 -21.43
CA ILE A 258 4.01 15.42 -22.65
C ILE A 258 5.37 15.35 -23.38
N GLN A 259 6.46 15.15 -22.64
CA GLN A 259 7.82 15.04 -23.18
C GLN A 259 8.23 13.60 -23.52
N VAL A 260 7.48 12.58 -23.07
CA VAL A 260 7.80 11.15 -23.28
C VAL A 260 6.55 10.40 -23.78
N PRO A 261 6.15 10.58 -25.06
CA PRO A 261 4.91 10.00 -25.59
C PRO A 261 4.90 8.47 -25.58
N SER A 262 6.06 7.82 -25.70
CA SER A 262 6.20 6.36 -25.70
C SER A 262 5.79 5.70 -24.38
N ALA A 263 5.83 6.44 -23.26
CA ALA A 263 5.44 5.94 -21.95
C ALA A 263 3.95 6.17 -21.62
N GLN A 264 3.24 6.91 -22.48
CA GLN A 264 1.89 7.40 -22.17
C GLN A 264 0.84 6.29 -22.14
N GLU A 265 0.95 5.27 -23.01
CA GLU A 265 -0.05 4.19 -23.10
C GLU A 265 -0.01 3.21 -21.93
N ASN A 266 1.13 3.12 -21.22
CA ASN A 266 1.38 2.15 -20.16
C ASN A 266 1.55 2.81 -18.78
N LEU A 267 1.03 4.03 -18.58
CA LEU A 267 1.17 4.74 -17.32
C LEU A 267 -0.10 4.64 -16.47
N LEU A 268 0.07 4.36 -15.18
CA LEU A 268 -0.96 4.47 -14.17
C LEU A 268 -0.47 5.31 -12.97
N GLU A 269 -1.34 6.14 -12.43
CA GLU A 269 -1.07 6.90 -11.21
C GLU A 269 -1.72 6.25 -9.98
N ILE A 270 -1.11 6.46 -8.81
CA ILE A 270 -1.69 6.02 -7.53
C ILE A 270 -2.61 7.11 -6.95
N GLY A 271 -3.84 6.71 -6.63
CA GLY A 271 -4.97 7.57 -6.25
C GLY A 271 -4.99 8.08 -4.81
N SER A 272 -3.93 7.87 -4.03
CA SER A 272 -3.89 8.39 -2.67
C SER A 272 -2.47 8.70 -2.21
N SER A 273 -2.38 9.69 -1.31
CA SER A 273 -1.19 9.93 -0.49
C SER A 273 -1.06 8.89 0.65
N GLU A 274 -1.81 7.80 0.62
CA GLU A 274 -1.92 6.83 1.71
C GLU A 274 -0.95 5.65 1.60
N TYR A 275 0.11 5.81 0.81
CA TYR A 275 1.41 5.29 1.23
C TYR A 275 2.12 6.33 2.11
N LYS A 276 1.46 6.79 3.18
CA LYS A 276 2.07 6.64 4.49
C LYS A 276 2.01 5.15 4.77
N VAL A 277 3.01 4.43 4.25
CA VAL A 277 3.48 3.20 4.89
C VAL A 277 3.50 3.54 6.37
N ALA A 278 2.81 2.72 7.17
CA ALA A 278 2.91 2.63 8.61
C ALA A 278 3.77 3.75 9.22
N ASN A 279 3.13 4.70 9.91
CA ASN A 279 3.82 5.37 11.00
C ASN A 279 4.19 4.24 12.00
N MET A 280 5.33 3.58 11.75
CA MET A 280 6.14 3.03 12.80
C MET A 280 6.55 4.23 13.66
N THR A 281 6.10 4.21 14.91
CA THR A 281 6.38 5.15 16.02
C THR A 281 5.79 6.55 15.84
N THR A 282 5.06 7.13 16.80
CA THR A 282 5.12 7.03 18.27
C THR A 282 3.86 6.51 18.94
#